data_AF-A0A3D4PWF6-F1
#
_entry.id   AF-A0A3D4PWF6-F1
#
_cell.length_a   1.000
_cell.length_b   1.000
_cell.length_c   1.000
_cell.angle_alpha   90.00
_cell.angle_beta   90.00
_cell.angle_gamma   90.00
#
_symmetry.space_group_name_H-M   'P 1'
#
loop_
_entity.id
_entity.type
_entity.pdbx_description
1 polymer ?
#
loop_
_entity_poly.entity_id
_entity_poly.type
_entity_poly.pdbx_seq_one_letter_code
_entity_poly.pdbx_strand_id
1 'polypeptide(L)'
;MTNIARVIPQQSIVRQQPASGVTELVLTSDSPEQVALLLPMIAFLSNACSDRWITWIAPHNISRELLESYGVNTRYIRVIHCQNPQTLLWITWEALSAGNSHTVISSPGKLTDKELTQLEVAAKIGECQGLLLRVR
;
A
#
# COMPACT_ATOMS: atom_id res chain seq x y z
N MET A 1 3.29 -26.39 -54.07
CA MET A 1 4.11 -26.10 -52.87
C MET A 1 4.19 -24.59 -52.69
N THR A 2 3.33 -23.99 -51.86
CA THR A 2 3.58 -22.66 -51.26
C THR A 2 2.78 -22.58 -49.96
N ASN A 3 3.43 -22.72 -48.81
CA ASN A 3 2.79 -22.58 -47.50
C ASN A 3 3.03 -21.14 -47.02
N ILE A 4 1.95 -20.37 -46.86
CA ILE A 4 2.00 -18.98 -46.46
C ILE A 4 1.96 -18.97 -44.92
N ALA A 5 3.11 -18.76 -44.30
CA ALA A 5 3.22 -18.64 -42.84
C ALA A 5 2.44 -17.39 -42.39
N ARG A 6 1.34 -17.62 -41.67
CA ARG A 6 0.52 -16.56 -41.05
C ARG A 6 1.30 -16.01 -39.86
N VAL A 7 1.83 -14.80 -39.97
CA VAL A 7 2.42 -14.08 -38.84
C VAL A 7 1.30 -13.71 -37.89
N ILE A 8 1.28 -14.33 -36.70
CA ILE A 8 0.36 -13.98 -35.62
C ILE A 8 0.92 -12.72 -34.95
N PRO A 9 0.18 -11.59 -34.88
CA PRO A 9 0.66 -10.41 -34.20
C PRO A 9 0.77 -10.69 -32.70
N GLN A 10 2.00 -10.60 -32.19
CA GLN A 10 2.30 -10.70 -30.76
C GLN A 10 1.72 -9.48 -30.06
N GLN A 11 0.53 -9.63 -29.48
CA GLN A 11 -0.10 -8.61 -28.66
C GLN A 11 0.85 -8.26 -27.51
N SER A 12 1.37 -7.04 -27.53
CA SER A 12 2.10 -6.46 -26.41
C SER A 12 1.17 -6.44 -25.21
N ILE A 13 1.48 -7.24 -24.20
CA ILE A 13 0.86 -7.12 -22.89
C ILE A 13 1.23 -5.73 -22.39
N VAL A 14 0.31 -4.78 -22.50
CA VAL A 14 0.44 -3.50 -21.82
C VAL A 14 0.56 -3.87 -20.35
N ARG A 15 1.76 -3.75 -19.77
CA ARG A 15 1.92 -3.78 -18.32
C ARG A 15 1.06 -2.64 -17.81
N GLN A 16 -0.12 -2.94 -17.29
CA GLN A 16 -0.91 -1.95 -16.58
C GLN A 16 0.01 -1.42 -15.49
N GLN A 17 0.43 -0.15 -15.60
CA GLN A 17 1.03 0.52 -14.46
C GLN A 17 0.04 0.34 -13.30
N PRO A 18 0.51 0.01 -12.09
CA PRO A 18 -0.35 -0.47 -11.02
C PRO A 18 -1.25 0.61 -10.40
N ALA A 19 -1.90 1.49 -11.17
CA ALA A 19 -2.64 2.67 -10.74
C ALA A 19 -1.91 3.50 -9.67
N SER A 20 -2.35 4.72 -9.40
CA SER A 20 -1.85 5.48 -8.24
C SER A 20 -3.04 6.21 -7.67
N GLY A 21 -3.17 6.21 -6.35
CA GLY A 21 -4.34 6.76 -5.70
C GLY A 21 -4.51 6.23 -4.29
N VAL A 22 -5.67 6.49 -3.72
CA VAL A 22 -6.00 6.13 -2.35
C VAL A 22 -7.23 5.24 -2.33
N THR A 23 -7.15 4.14 -1.58
CA THR A 23 -8.27 3.24 -1.27
C THR A 23 -8.51 3.28 0.23
N GLU A 24 -9.77 3.40 0.64
CA GLU A 24 -10.16 3.28 2.04
C GLU A 24 -10.62 1.85 2.34
N LEU A 25 -10.10 1.27 3.42
CA LEU A 25 -10.55 0.00 3.96
C LEU A 25 -11.19 0.24 5.33
N VAL A 26 -12.47 -0.07 5.44
CA VAL A 26 -13.26 0.16 6.64
C VAL A 26 -13.27 -1.10 7.49
N LEU A 27 -12.67 -1.01 8.67
CA LEU A 27 -12.67 -2.00 9.74
C LEU A 27 -13.82 -1.70 10.71
N THR A 28 -14.34 -2.75 11.35
CA THR A 28 -15.43 -2.67 12.34
C THR A 28 -14.96 -2.28 13.75
N SER A 29 -13.64 -2.29 14.00
CA SER A 29 -12.99 -1.90 15.26
C SER A 29 -11.48 -1.76 15.06
N ASP A 30 -10.82 -1.06 15.99
CA ASP A 30 -9.36 -0.96 16.06
C ASP A 30 -8.77 -2.11 16.89
N SER A 31 -9.10 -3.36 16.54
CA SER A 31 -8.59 -4.53 17.26
C SER A 31 -7.45 -5.21 16.50
N PRO A 32 -6.49 -5.85 17.19
CA PRO A 32 -5.41 -6.58 16.54
C PRO A 32 -5.90 -7.63 15.54
N GLU A 33 -7.03 -8.28 15.80
CA GLU A 33 -7.62 -9.30 14.93
C GLU A 33 -8.07 -8.71 13.59
N GLN A 34 -8.58 -7.48 13.59
CA GLN A 34 -9.00 -6.82 12.35
C GLN A 34 -7.82 -6.35 11.53
N VAL A 35 -6.76 -5.90 12.19
CA VAL A 35 -5.50 -5.60 11.52
C VAL A 35 -4.89 -6.88 10.94
N ALA A 36 -5.02 -8.02 11.62
CA ALA A 36 -4.52 -9.30 11.15
C ALA A 36 -5.16 -9.76 9.83
N LEU A 37 -6.39 -9.32 9.52
CA LEU A 37 -7.06 -9.58 8.22
C LEU A 37 -6.32 -8.99 7.02
N LEU A 38 -5.48 -7.97 7.25
CA LEU A 38 -4.68 -7.33 6.21
C LEU A 38 -3.39 -8.11 5.91
N LEU A 39 -2.91 -8.92 6.86
CA LEU A 39 -1.60 -9.56 6.78
C LEU A 39 -1.42 -10.46 5.55
N PRO A 40 -2.42 -11.27 5.11
CA PRO A 40 -2.29 -12.04 3.87
C PRO A 40 -2.09 -11.18 2.62
N MET A 41 -2.77 -10.03 2.54
CA MET A 41 -2.62 -9.09 1.43
C MET A 41 -1.25 -8.40 1.48
N ILE A 42 -0.78 -8.02 2.67
CA ILE A 42 0.57 -7.46 2.86
C ILE A 42 1.63 -8.51 2.49
N ALA A 43 1.44 -9.77 2.86
CA ALA A 43 2.33 -10.86 2.50
C ALA A 43 2.42 -11.02 0.98
N PHE A 44 1.28 -11.05 0.28
CA PHE A 44 1.26 -11.06 -1.18
C PHE A 44 2.03 -9.87 -1.79
N LEU A 45 1.73 -8.65 -1.35
CA LEU A 45 2.36 -7.44 -1.87
C LEU A 45 3.89 -7.43 -1.64
N SER A 46 4.33 -7.82 -0.45
CA SER A 46 5.75 -7.81 -0.06
C SER A 46 6.60 -8.82 -0.85
N ASN A 47 5.96 -9.85 -1.41
CA ASN A 47 6.62 -10.85 -2.25
C ASN A 47 6.49 -10.56 -3.75
N ALA A 48 5.51 -9.75 -4.16
CA ALA A 48 5.25 -9.43 -5.56
C ALA A 48 6.09 -8.26 -6.12
N CYS A 49 6.51 -7.33 -5.26
CA CYS A 49 7.27 -6.14 -5.63
C CYS A 49 8.52 -6.04 -4.75
N SER A 50 9.70 -6.02 -5.38
CA SER A 50 10.99 -6.13 -4.68
C SER A 50 11.88 -4.89 -4.83
N ASP A 51 11.40 -3.83 -5.46
CA ASP A 51 12.15 -2.61 -5.79
C ASP A 51 11.74 -1.39 -4.95
N ARG A 52 10.57 -1.42 -4.31
CA ARG A 52 10.06 -0.34 -3.45
C ARG A 52 9.50 -0.89 -2.14
N TRP A 53 9.35 -0.02 -1.15
CA TRP A 53 8.82 -0.41 0.16
C TRP A 53 7.30 -0.59 0.16
N ILE A 54 6.82 -1.49 1.02
CA ILE A 54 5.56 -1.30 1.74
C ILE A 54 5.88 -0.45 2.97
N THR A 55 5.27 0.73 3.08
CA THR A 55 5.38 1.57 4.27
C THR A 55 4.12 1.43 5.10
N TRP A 56 4.23 0.91 6.32
CA TRP A 56 3.12 0.86 7.25
C TRP A 56 3.31 1.87 8.37
N ILE A 57 2.47 2.91 8.39
CA ILE A 57 2.41 3.90 9.45
C ILE A 57 1.37 3.41 10.46
N ALA A 58 1.83 2.72 11.50
CA ALA A 58 0.98 2.01 12.44
C ALA A 58 0.81 2.80 13.74
N PRO A 59 -0.43 2.96 14.25
CA PRO A 59 -0.65 3.55 15.58
C PRO A 59 -0.19 2.63 16.72
N HIS A 60 -0.16 1.32 16.45
CA HIS A 60 0.20 0.28 17.42
C HIS A 60 1.49 -0.43 17.02
N ASN A 61 2.11 -1.12 17.98
CA ASN A 61 3.31 -1.90 17.69
C ASN A 61 2.95 -3.17 16.90
N ILE A 62 3.64 -3.41 15.79
CA ILE A 62 3.47 -4.60 14.96
C ILE A 62 4.76 -5.39 15.06
N SER A 63 4.70 -6.54 15.74
CA SER A 63 5.89 -7.37 15.92
C SER A 63 6.36 -7.97 14.59
N ARG A 64 7.68 -8.14 14.46
CA ARG A 64 8.30 -8.82 13.32
C ARG A 64 7.81 -10.27 13.23
N GLU A 65 7.66 -10.93 14.38
CA GLU A 65 7.25 -12.33 14.50
C GLU A 65 5.85 -12.53 13.92
N LEU A 66 4.92 -11.59 14.19
CA LEU A 66 3.58 -11.60 13.60
C LEU A 66 3.62 -11.43 12.07
N LEU A 67 4.45 -10.53 11.56
CA LEU A 67 4.60 -10.34 10.11
C LEU A 67 5.12 -11.63 9.45
N GLU A 68 6.18 -12.22 10.02
CA GLU A 68 6.80 -13.44 9.51
C GLU A 68 5.86 -14.65 9.62
N SER A 69 5.04 -14.75 10.68
CA SER A 69 4.08 -15.86 10.83
C SER A 69 2.97 -15.86 9.77
N TYR A 70 2.69 -14.71 9.15
CA TYR A 70 1.76 -14.58 8.03
C TYR A 70 2.45 -14.58 6.65
N GLY A 71 3.76 -14.84 6.60
CA GLY A 71 4.52 -14.91 5.36
C GLY A 71 4.87 -13.55 4.75
N VAL A 72 4.80 -12.46 5.53
CA VAL A 72 5.27 -11.14 5.08
C VAL A 72 6.78 -11.17 4.90
N ASN A 73 7.24 -10.74 3.73
CA ASN A 73 8.66 -10.57 3.48
C ASN A 73 9.15 -9.31 4.19
N THR A 74 9.72 -9.48 5.38
CA THR A 74 10.15 -8.39 6.24
C THR A 74 11.33 -7.59 5.70
N ARG A 75 11.93 -7.99 4.55
CA ARG A 75 12.93 -7.19 3.83
C ARG A 75 12.33 -6.04 3.03
N TYR A 76 11.04 -6.10 2.68
CA TYR A 76 10.36 -5.13 1.81
C TYR A 76 9.26 -4.34 2.52
N ILE A 77 9.12 -4.50 3.84
CA ILE A 77 8.22 -3.71 4.65
C ILE A 77 9.02 -2.86 5.64
N ARG A 78 8.63 -1.59 5.78
CA ARG A 78 9.06 -0.73 6.88
C ARG A 78 7.85 -0.32 7.71
N VAL A 79 7.99 -0.40 9.03
CA VAL A 79 6.95 0.01 9.98
C VAL A 79 7.39 1.28 10.66
N ILE A 80 6.56 2.31 10.61
CA ILE A 80 6.74 3.59 11.27
C ILE A 80 5.70 3.69 12.37
N HIS A 81 6.14 3.76 13.62
CA HIS A 81 5.24 3.94 14.75
C HIS A 81 4.99 5.41 14.99
N CYS A 82 3.73 5.82 14.94
CA CYS A 82 3.33 7.20 15.20
C CYS A 82 2.02 7.21 15.99
N GLN A 83 2.00 7.88 17.13
CA GLN A 83 0.82 7.97 18.00
C GLN A 83 0.10 9.31 17.90
N ASN A 84 0.77 10.36 17.39
CA ASN A 84 0.19 11.69 17.24
C ASN A 84 -0.61 11.78 15.92
N PRO A 85 -1.93 12.08 15.94
CA PRO A 85 -2.74 12.11 14.72
C PRO A 85 -2.27 13.12 13.65
N GLN A 86 -1.85 14.33 14.06
CA GLN A 86 -1.38 15.35 13.13
C GLN A 86 -0.06 14.93 12.47
N THR A 87 0.86 14.36 13.26
CA THR A 87 2.10 13.79 12.75
C THR A 87 1.80 12.60 11.82
N LEU A 88 0.79 11.78 12.12
CA LEU A 88 0.43 10.61 11.33
C LEU A 88 -0.08 11.01 9.94
N LEU A 89 -0.93 12.03 9.83
CA LEU A 89 -1.37 12.56 8.54
C LEU A 89 -0.19 13.09 7.71
N TRP A 90 0.69 13.87 8.33
CA TRP A 90 1.86 14.42 7.64
C TRP A 90 2.83 13.32 7.18
N ILE A 91 3.17 12.35 8.04
CA ILE A 91 4.01 11.18 7.66
C ILE A 91 3.35 10.40 6.51
N THR A 92 2.02 10.26 6.52
CA THR A 92 1.29 9.59 5.44
C THR A 92 1.47 10.33 4.13
N TRP A 93 1.32 11.65 4.14
CA TRP A 93 1.54 12.49 2.96
C TRP A 93 2.98 12.37 2.44
N GLU A 94 3.98 12.47 3.32
CA GLU A 94 5.40 12.34 2.96
C GLU A 94 5.73 10.95 2.40
N ALA A 95 5.24 9.89 3.04
CA ALA A 95 5.49 8.52 2.58
C ALA A 95 4.88 8.25 1.20
N LEU A 96 3.71 8.84 0.92
CA LEU A 96 3.05 8.76 -0.39
C LEU A 96 3.81 9.55 -1.45
N SER A 97 4.28 10.76 -1.15
CA SER A 97 4.93 11.65 -2.12
C SER A 97 6.38 11.29 -2.42
N ALA A 98 7.08 10.60 -1.50
CA ALA A 98 8.51 10.31 -1.61
C ALA A 98 8.91 9.34 -2.73
N GLY A 99 7.97 8.64 -3.37
CA GLY A 99 8.24 7.75 -4.52
C GLY A 99 8.98 6.45 -4.22
N ASN A 100 9.40 6.24 -2.98
CA ASN A 100 10.19 5.06 -2.55
C ASN A 100 9.33 3.89 -2.05
N SER A 101 8.01 4.04 -2.04
CA SER A 101 7.05 3.00 -1.64
C SER A 101 6.12 2.67 -2.80
N HIS A 102 5.80 1.40 -3.00
CA HIS A 102 4.71 1.04 -3.92
C HIS A 102 3.36 1.03 -3.21
N THR A 103 3.35 0.81 -1.90
CA THR A 103 2.15 0.83 -1.06
C THR A 103 2.44 1.54 0.27
N VAL A 104 1.55 2.45 0.66
CA VAL A 104 1.56 3.10 1.96
C VAL A 104 0.27 2.75 2.70
N ILE A 105 0.40 2.14 3.88
CA ILE A 105 -0.72 1.73 4.73
C ILE A 105 -0.73 2.65 5.95
N SER A 106 -1.87 3.26 6.26
CA SER A 106 -1.97 4.23 7.36
C SER A 106 -3.38 4.28 7.95
N SER A 107 -3.48 4.65 9.23
CA SER A 107 -4.75 4.88 9.93
C SER A 107 -4.88 6.36 10.36
N PRO A 108 -5.04 7.33 9.44
CA PRO A 108 -5.05 8.77 9.74
C PRO A 108 -6.27 9.28 10.52
N GLY A 109 -7.11 8.38 11.04
CA GLY A 109 -8.34 8.76 11.72
C GLY A 109 -9.33 9.39 10.73
N LYS A 110 -10.10 10.39 11.19
CA LYS A 110 -11.04 11.13 10.36
C LYS A 110 -10.28 12.11 9.45
N LEU A 111 -10.70 12.18 8.19
CA LEU A 111 -10.15 13.05 7.17
C LEU A 111 -11.26 13.92 6.62
N THR A 112 -10.95 15.17 6.37
CA THR A 112 -11.74 16.06 5.51
C THR A 112 -11.51 15.71 4.04
N ASP A 113 -12.44 16.14 3.17
CA ASP A 113 -12.31 15.94 1.71
C ASP A 113 -11.03 16.57 1.16
N LYS A 114 -10.60 17.69 1.76
CA LYS A 114 -9.36 18.38 1.40
C LYS A 114 -8.14 17.52 1.74
N GLU A 115 -8.09 16.95 2.95
CA GLU A 115 -6.98 16.10 3.36
C GLU A 115 -6.93 14.81 2.54
N LEU A 116 -8.08 14.19 2.25
CA LEU A 116 -8.14 13.02 1.37
C LEU A 116 -7.62 13.36 -0.03
N THR A 117 -8.06 14.48 -0.60
CA THR A 117 -7.57 14.97 -1.90
C THR A 117 -6.05 15.19 -1.89
N GLN A 118 -5.50 15.74 -0.80
CA GLN A 118 -4.05 15.93 -0.67
C GLN A 118 -3.29 14.60 -0.65
N LEU A 119 -3.83 13.57 0.01
CA LEU A 119 -3.24 12.23 0.00
C LEU A 119 -3.33 11.57 -1.38
N GLU A 120 -4.44 11.74 -2.12
CA GLU A 120 -4.56 11.25 -3.50
C GLU A 120 -3.53 11.89 -4.44
N VAL A 121 -3.31 13.21 -4.31
CA VAL A 121 -2.28 13.92 -5.08
C VAL A 121 -0.90 13.41 -4.71
N ALA A 122 -0.61 13.22 -3.42
CA ALA A 122 0.67 12.67 -2.96
C ALA A 122 0.91 11.26 -3.51
N ALA A 123 -0.11 10.39 -3.49
CA ALA A 123 -0.04 9.03 -4.02
C ALA A 123 0.28 9.01 -5.52
N LYS A 124 -0.31 9.95 -6.29
CA LYS A 124 -0.01 10.14 -7.71
C LYS A 124 1.43 10.62 -7.93
N ILE A 125 1.90 11.57 -7.12
CA ILE A 125 3.28 12.10 -7.20
C ILE A 125 4.32 10.99 -6.96
N GLY A 126 4.14 10.17 -5.93
CA GLY A 126 5.05 9.06 -5.64
C GLY A 126 4.75 7.76 -6.38
N GLU A 127 3.83 7.78 -7.35
CA GLU A 127 3.43 6.60 -8.13
C GLU A 127 3.13 5.37 -7.27
N CYS A 128 2.32 5.56 -6.22
CA CYS A 128 2.06 4.53 -5.22
C CYS A 128 0.57 4.39 -4.87
N GLN A 129 0.25 3.29 -4.19
CA GLN A 129 -1.08 3.01 -3.65
C GLN A 129 -1.14 3.38 -2.17
N GLY A 130 -2.05 4.29 -1.81
CA GLY A 130 -2.42 4.55 -0.42
C GLY A 130 -3.54 3.62 0.02
N LEU A 131 -3.36 2.87 1.10
CA LEU A 131 -4.40 2.10 1.76
C LEU A 131 -4.69 2.73 3.14
N LEU A 132 -5.81 3.45 3.23
CA LEU A 132 -6.21 4.12 4.46
C LEU A 132 -7.16 3.23 5.26
N LEU A 133 -6.74 2.86 6.47
CA LEU A 133 -7.55 2.09 7.39
C LEU A 133 -8.46 3.05 8.17
N ARG A 134 -9.76 2.79 8.09
CA ARG A 134 -10.80 3.56 8.77
C ARG A 134 -11.52 2.64 9.72
N VAL A 135 -11.83 3.10 10.93
CA VAL A 135 -12.70 2.38 11.85
C VAL A 135 -14.06 3.07 11.86
N ARG A 136 -15.14 2.29 11.72
CA ARG A 136 -16.52 2.79 11.77
C ARG A 136 -17.37 1.93 12.69
#